data_AF-A0A7S1MPQ8-F1
#
_entry.id   AF-A0A7S1MPQ8-F1
#
_cell.length_a   1.000
_cell.length_b   1.000
_cell.length_c   1.000
_cell.angle_alpha   90.00
_cell.angle_beta   90.00
_cell.angle_gamma   90.00
#
_symmetry.space_group_name_H-M   'P 1'
#
loop_
_entity.id
_entity.type
_entity.pdbx_description
1 polymer ?
#
loop_
_entity_poly.entity_id
_entity_poly.type
_entity_poly.pdbx_seq_one_letter_code
_entity_poly.pdbx_strand_id
1 'polypeptide(L)'
;PDAMQVIHCGGRGTSAHETDVKATRLRMPMPLQTRLLVQPKLPGSVEPERPFAAIDYKECDTSTLESLGWYVPPELLHDRLYFGLERSCEPLQVLPAKFDVNPLNEAVEEEPHYLATYVGSADGSLSSKLQQVSRLLDHPFDGLCVHKVPKITGVGEFTVGLLTGPSGSGKTSLARSLFGPSPATEWSDEASVLEHFSSLARARQFLEAACLDLGVAMRPFNALSAGERARAQTARLLEGAARLSSTQACFNPLLLEEFTSLVDRPLAKRMARSVNRLAVSHGLKVVAVSCHRDFATKGALEPEWLLERHSGRLLHFRTGWAVYNEWR
;
A
#
# COMPACT_ATOMS: atom_id res chain seq x y z
N PRO A 1 6.20 14.61 16.46
CA PRO A 1 5.52 13.72 17.42
C PRO A 1 4.03 13.62 17.04
N ASP A 2 3.77 13.09 15.85
CA ASP A 2 2.43 12.82 15.34
C ASP A 2 2.23 11.31 15.45
N ALA A 3 1.78 10.86 16.63
CA ALA A 3 1.50 9.46 16.87
C ALA A 3 0.18 9.11 16.18
N MET A 4 0.27 8.54 14.98
CA MET A 4 -0.86 7.83 14.37
C MET A 4 -1.16 6.62 15.25
N GLN A 5 -2.29 6.64 15.96
CA GLN A 5 -2.68 5.57 16.88
C GLN A 5 -3.63 4.59 16.19
N VAL A 6 -3.35 3.30 16.33
CA VAL A 6 -4.27 2.21 15.96
C VAL A 6 -5.15 1.96 17.18
N ILE A 7 -6.46 2.13 17.04
CA ILE A 7 -7.43 1.90 18.12
C ILE A 7 -8.09 0.55 17.88
N HIS A 8 -7.98 -0.36 18.85
CA HIS A 8 -8.70 -1.63 18.88
C HIS A 8 -9.95 -1.49 19.74
N CYS A 9 -11.12 -1.70 19.16
CA CYS A 9 -12.38 -1.76 19.92
C CYS A 9 -12.73 -3.23 20.18
N GLY A 10 -12.36 -3.76 21.35
CA GLY A 10 -12.71 -5.12 21.78
C GLY A 10 -13.07 -5.17 23.27
N GLY A 11 -14.27 -5.68 23.57
CA GLY A 11 -14.63 -6.30 24.86
C GLY A 11 -14.85 -5.37 26.07
N ARG A 12 -16.08 -5.40 26.60
CA ARG A 12 -16.57 -4.68 27.78
C ARG A 12 -15.58 -4.65 28.96
N GLY A 13 -15.15 -3.44 29.32
CA GLY A 13 -14.42 -3.14 30.55
C GLY A 13 -14.68 -1.70 30.97
N THR A 14 -15.32 -1.53 32.12
CA THR A 14 -15.75 -0.25 32.71
C THR A 14 -14.58 0.64 33.11
N SER A 15 -14.45 1.83 32.53
CA SER A 15 -13.95 3.01 33.24
C SER A 15 -14.37 4.29 32.53
N ALA A 16 -14.90 5.22 33.33
CA ALA A 16 -15.60 6.43 32.94
C ALA A 16 -14.74 7.41 32.13
N HIS A 17 -15.12 7.63 30.87
CA HIS A 17 -15.13 8.91 30.16
C HIS A 17 -15.97 8.71 28.89
N GLU A 18 -17.28 8.64 29.05
CA GLU A 18 -18.24 8.72 27.93
C GLU A 18 -18.32 10.18 27.47
N THR A 19 -17.46 10.56 26.52
CA THR A 19 -17.77 11.67 25.62
C THR A 19 -18.60 11.12 24.47
N ASP A 20 -19.85 11.57 24.38
CA ASP A 20 -20.78 11.28 23.29
C ASP A 20 -20.16 11.73 21.95
N VAL A 21 -19.49 10.82 21.25
CA VAL A 21 -18.96 11.08 19.91
C VAL A 21 -20.12 10.94 18.92
N LYS A 22 -20.77 12.06 18.60
CA LYS A 22 -21.71 12.14 17.46
C LYS A 22 -20.92 12.04 16.15
N ALA A 23 -20.66 10.82 15.69
CA ALA A 23 -20.00 10.55 14.43
C ALA A 23 -21.02 10.58 13.27
N THR A 24 -20.87 11.54 12.35
CA THR A 24 -21.52 11.47 11.03
C THR A 24 -20.53 11.93 9.97
N ARG A 25 -20.25 11.07 8.98
CA ARG A 25 -19.37 11.40 7.85
C ARG A 25 -19.94 10.82 6.56
N LEU A 26 -20.01 11.67 5.53
CA LEU A 26 -20.45 11.31 4.19
C LEU A 26 -19.29 11.23 3.21
N ARG A 27 -19.49 10.42 2.16
CA ARG A 27 -18.57 10.14 1.05
C ARG A 27 -18.16 11.42 0.30
N MET A 28 -16.90 11.49 -0.12
CA MET A 28 -16.56 12.24 -1.33
C MET A 28 -17.17 11.55 -2.56
N PRO A 29 -17.62 12.30 -3.58
CA PRO A 29 -18.07 11.74 -4.84
C PRO A 29 -16.99 10.86 -5.46
N MET A 30 -17.30 9.59 -5.69
CA MET A 30 -16.56 8.80 -6.68
C MET A 30 -16.87 9.39 -8.08
N PRO A 31 -15.98 9.20 -9.08
CA PRO A 31 -16.24 9.56 -10.49
C PRO A 31 -17.47 8.90 -11.15
N LEU A 32 -18.34 8.23 -10.37
CA LEU A 32 -19.59 7.60 -10.81
C LEU A 32 -20.84 8.45 -10.51
N GLN A 33 -20.70 9.67 -10.00
CA GLN A 33 -21.84 10.59 -9.78
C GLN A 33 -22.24 11.42 -11.00
N THR A 34 -21.70 11.16 -12.20
CA THR A 34 -22.16 11.81 -13.45
C THR A 34 -23.67 11.62 -13.69
N ARG A 35 -24.28 10.57 -13.12
CA ARG A 35 -25.74 10.34 -13.17
C ARG A 35 -26.57 11.31 -12.34
N LEU A 36 -26.00 11.99 -11.33
CA LEU A 36 -26.74 12.95 -10.50
C LEU A 36 -26.79 14.36 -11.09
N LEU A 37 -26.06 14.64 -12.17
CA LEU A 37 -26.18 15.87 -12.94
C LEU A 37 -27.30 15.80 -14.00
N VAL A 38 -27.95 14.65 -14.15
CA VAL A 38 -29.17 14.51 -14.97
C VAL A 38 -30.36 14.92 -14.10
N GLN A 39 -30.63 16.23 -14.06
CA GLN A 39 -31.80 16.79 -13.38
C GLN A 39 -33.11 16.15 -13.88
N PRO A 40 -34.16 16.05 -13.03
CA PRO A 40 -35.50 15.67 -13.50
C PRO A 40 -36.04 16.74 -14.47
N LYS A 41 -36.46 16.27 -15.66
CA LYS A 41 -36.95 17.08 -16.78
C LYS A 41 -38.13 17.97 -16.38
N LEU A 42 -38.08 19.27 -16.75
CA LEU A 42 -39.27 20.12 -16.86
C LEU A 42 -40.22 19.53 -17.92
N PRO A 43 -41.56 19.53 -17.69
CA PRO A 43 -42.50 19.01 -18.67
C PRO A 43 -42.60 19.96 -19.87
N GLY A 44 -42.12 19.53 -21.03
CA GLY A 44 -42.30 20.27 -22.30
C GLY A 44 -41.18 20.18 -23.35
N SER A 45 -40.05 19.53 -23.10
CA SER A 45 -38.96 19.47 -24.09
C SER A 45 -39.12 18.29 -25.06
N VAL A 46 -39.31 18.62 -26.34
CA VAL A 46 -39.28 17.74 -27.51
C VAL A 46 -37.97 16.95 -27.57
N GLU A 47 -38.06 15.63 -27.76
CA GLU A 47 -36.91 14.74 -27.88
C GLU A 47 -36.14 14.95 -29.19
N PRO A 48 -34.80 14.90 -29.17
CA PRO A 48 -34.05 14.22 -30.23
C PRO A 48 -33.90 12.75 -29.84
N GLU A 49 -34.36 11.86 -30.72
CA GLU A 49 -34.16 10.41 -30.63
C GLU A 49 -32.66 10.08 -30.63
N ARG A 50 -32.08 9.99 -29.44
CA ARG A 50 -30.97 9.10 -29.02
C ARG A 50 -30.61 9.52 -27.60
N PRO A 51 -30.81 8.68 -26.56
CA PRO A 51 -30.15 8.95 -25.30
C PRO A 51 -28.65 9.00 -25.61
N PHE A 52 -27.97 10.07 -25.21
CA PHE A 52 -26.51 10.09 -25.18
C PHE A 52 -26.09 8.91 -24.30
N ALA A 53 -25.82 7.76 -24.92
CA ALA A 53 -25.22 6.63 -24.25
C ALA A 53 -23.88 7.16 -23.76
N ALA A 54 -23.77 7.37 -22.45
CA ALA A 54 -22.49 7.69 -21.84
C ALA A 54 -21.54 6.58 -22.29
N ILE A 55 -20.53 6.94 -23.07
CA ILE A 55 -19.52 6.01 -23.57
C ILE A 55 -18.93 5.33 -22.33
N ASP A 56 -19.10 4.02 -22.21
CA ASP A 56 -18.40 3.26 -21.19
C ASP A 56 -16.95 3.16 -21.63
N TYR A 57 -16.07 3.91 -20.96
CA TYR A 57 -14.64 3.96 -21.28
C TYR A 57 -13.96 2.58 -21.23
N LYS A 58 -14.59 1.57 -20.62
CA LYS A 58 -14.12 0.18 -20.64
C LYS A 58 -14.19 -0.47 -22.02
N GLU A 59 -15.00 0.06 -22.93
CA GLU A 59 -15.13 -0.42 -24.31
C GLU A 59 -14.17 0.29 -25.28
N CYS A 60 -13.40 1.28 -24.81
CA CYS A 60 -12.43 1.96 -25.64
C CYS A 60 -11.25 1.03 -25.99
N ASP A 61 -10.93 0.93 -27.28
CA ASP A 61 -9.72 0.27 -27.73
C ASP A 61 -8.48 1.06 -27.29
N THR A 62 -7.91 0.62 -26.17
CA THR A 62 -6.72 1.21 -25.56
C THR A 62 -5.51 1.16 -26.50
N SER A 63 -5.43 0.15 -27.38
CA SER A 63 -4.32 0.00 -28.31
C SER A 63 -4.36 1.09 -29.38
N THR A 64 -5.57 1.42 -29.86
CA THR A 64 -5.78 2.54 -30.78
C THR A 64 -5.46 3.87 -30.12
N LEU A 65 -5.94 4.12 -28.89
CA LEU A 65 -5.65 5.36 -28.15
C LEU A 65 -4.13 5.60 -27.98
N GLU A 66 -3.39 4.57 -27.57
CA GLU A 66 -1.92 4.67 -27.45
C GLU A 66 -1.21 4.90 -28.79
N SER A 67 -1.65 4.23 -29.86
CA SER A 67 -1.03 4.41 -31.19
C SER A 67 -1.20 5.83 -31.73
N LEU A 68 -2.26 6.51 -31.30
CA LEU A 68 -2.51 7.92 -31.57
C LEU A 68 -1.83 8.86 -30.58
N GLY A 69 -1.08 8.35 -29.60
CA GLY A 69 -0.36 9.11 -28.59
C GLY A 69 -1.23 9.66 -27.45
N TRP A 70 -2.44 9.14 -27.28
CA TRP A 70 -3.34 9.59 -26.21
C TRP A 70 -2.95 8.98 -24.87
N TYR A 71 -3.16 9.73 -23.78
CA TYR A 71 -3.01 9.21 -22.42
C TYR A 71 -4.07 8.13 -22.17
N VAL A 72 -3.62 6.90 -21.94
CA VAL A 72 -4.48 5.81 -21.49
C VAL A 72 -4.31 5.64 -19.98
N PRO A 73 -5.37 5.79 -19.18
CA PRO A 73 -5.34 5.52 -17.75
C PRO A 73 -4.72 4.14 -17.48
N PRO A 74 -3.75 4.03 -16.56
CA PRO A 74 -3.13 2.77 -16.14
C PRO A 74 -4.15 1.66 -15.88
N GLU A 75 -5.29 2.02 -15.31
CA GLU A 75 -6.37 1.12 -14.96
C GLU A 75 -6.92 0.37 -16.17
N LEU A 76 -6.88 0.95 -17.37
CA LEU A 76 -7.33 0.38 -18.65
C LEU A 76 -6.24 -0.44 -19.37
N LEU A 77 -4.98 -0.34 -18.94
CA LEU A 77 -3.85 -1.10 -19.49
C LEU A 77 -3.74 -2.50 -18.88
N HIS A 78 -4.87 -3.22 -18.80
CA HIS A 78 -5.07 -4.44 -17.98
C HIS A 78 -3.93 -5.48 -18.06
N ASP A 79 -3.27 -5.63 -19.22
CA ASP A 79 -2.18 -6.59 -19.44
C ASP A 79 -0.77 -5.98 -19.54
N ARG A 80 -0.63 -4.64 -19.49
CA ARG A 80 0.68 -3.97 -19.68
C ARG A 80 1.30 -3.41 -18.41
N LEU A 81 0.50 -3.10 -17.37
CA LEU A 81 1.04 -2.56 -16.12
C LEU A 81 1.97 -3.53 -15.38
N TYR A 82 1.67 -4.83 -15.46
CA TYR A 82 2.36 -5.89 -14.75
C TYR A 82 3.04 -6.83 -15.75
N PHE A 83 3.86 -6.24 -16.62
CA PHE A 83 4.40 -6.90 -17.81
C PHE A 83 4.99 -8.28 -17.51
N GLY A 84 4.49 -9.29 -18.23
CA GLY A 84 4.93 -10.67 -18.14
C GLY A 84 4.41 -11.47 -16.94
N LEU A 85 3.65 -10.86 -16.01
CA LEU A 85 3.00 -11.63 -14.94
C LEU A 85 1.70 -12.25 -15.47
N GLU A 86 1.55 -13.55 -15.27
CA GLU A 86 0.36 -14.30 -15.69
C GLU A 86 -0.64 -14.40 -14.55
N ARG A 87 -1.86 -13.88 -14.74
CA ARG A 87 -2.92 -13.94 -13.72
C ARG A 87 -3.35 -15.38 -13.48
N SER A 88 -3.47 -15.78 -12.22
CA SER A 88 -3.95 -17.12 -11.84
C SER A 88 -5.47 -17.20 -11.80
N CYS A 89 -6.15 -16.09 -11.55
CA CYS A 89 -7.61 -15.96 -11.53
C CYS A 89 -8.05 -14.54 -11.92
N GLU A 90 -9.36 -14.35 -12.08
CA GLU A 90 -9.94 -13.00 -12.23
C GLU A 90 -9.67 -12.14 -10.99
N PRO A 91 -9.49 -10.80 -11.14
CA PRO A 91 -9.28 -9.90 -10.02
C PRO A 91 -10.45 -9.96 -9.03
N LEU A 92 -10.13 -10.13 -7.75
CA LEU A 92 -11.10 -10.05 -6.67
C LEU A 92 -11.35 -8.59 -6.31
N GLN A 93 -12.60 -8.20 -6.15
CA GLN A 93 -12.95 -6.86 -5.69
C GLN A 93 -12.93 -6.83 -4.15
N VAL A 94 -11.90 -6.22 -3.60
CA VAL A 94 -11.85 -5.85 -2.17
C VAL A 94 -12.67 -4.58 -2.03
N LEU A 95 -13.94 -4.75 -1.64
CA LEU A 95 -14.82 -3.64 -1.37
C LEU A 95 -14.28 -2.85 -0.17
N PRO A 96 -14.41 -1.52 -0.17
CA PRO A 96 -14.23 -0.77 1.06
C PRO A 96 -15.15 -1.35 2.13
N ALA A 97 -14.71 -1.31 3.39
CA ALA A 97 -15.53 -1.77 4.51
C ALA A 97 -16.94 -1.18 4.38
N LYS A 98 -17.96 -2.05 4.44
CA LYS A 98 -19.35 -1.64 4.23
C LYS A 98 -19.70 -0.65 5.32
N PHE A 99 -19.89 0.60 4.94
CA PHE A 99 -20.19 1.69 5.86
C PHE A 99 -21.64 2.10 5.65
N ASP A 100 -22.44 1.92 6.70
CA ASP A 100 -23.82 2.37 6.74
C ASP A 100 -23.90 3.69 7.52
N VAL A 101 -24.61 4.67 6.96
CA VAL A 101 -24.72 6.02 7.55
C VAL A 101 -25.42 6.01 8.90
N ASN A 102 -26.26 5.00 9.14
CA ASN A 102 -26.89 4.77 10.43
C ASN A 102 -26.06 3.76 11.23
N PRO A 103 -25.40 4.16 12.34
CA PRO A 103 -24.59 3.27 13.17
C PRO A 103 -25.38 2.08 13.72
N LEU A 104 -26.71 2.24 13.89
CA LEU A 104 -27.60 1.16 14.35
C LEU A 104 -27.75 0.03 13.32
N ASN A 105 -27.46 0.33 12.05
CA ASN A 105 -27.52 -0.61 10.93
C ASN A 105 -26.13 -1.01 10.43
N GLU A 106 -25.05 -0.51 11.06
CA GLU A 106 -23.70 -0.91 10.69
C GLU A 106 -23.52 -2.39 11.06
N ALA A 107 -23.09 -3.19 10.10
CA ALA A 107 -22.76 -4.58 10.37
C ALA A 107 -21.66 -4.62 11.43
N VAL A 108 -21.95 -5.25 12.57
CA VAL A 108 -20.97 -5.47 13.62
C VAL A 108 -19.93 -6.44 13.05
N GLU A 109 -18.79 -5.90 12.65
CA GLU A 109 -17.62 -6.69 12.29
C GLU A 109 -16.89 -7.09 13.57
N GLU A 110 -16.45 -8.34 13.68
CA GLU A 110 -15.53 -8.75 14.74
C GLU A 110 -14.21 -7.99 14.53
N GLU A 111 -13.76 -7.19 15.50
CA GLU A 111 -12.47 -6.46 15.46
C GLU A 111 -12.28 -5.48 14.28
N PRO A 112 -13.08 -4.40 14.20
CA PRO A 112 -12.86 -3.37 13.20
C PRO A 112 -11.59 -2.59 13.53
N HIS A 113 -10.75 -2.36 12.52
CA HIS A 113 -9.54 -1.57 12.65
C HIS A 113 -9.78 -0.16 12.09
N TYR A 114 -9.50 0.85 12.91
CA TYR A 114 -9.63 2.25 12.52
C TYR A 114 -8.29 2.96 12.61
N LEU A 115 -7.99 3.76 11.59
CA LEU A 115 -6.91 4.73 11.61
C LEU A 115 -7.51 6.09 11.94
N ALA A 116 -7.10 6.66 13.06
CA ALA A 116 -7.51 7.98 13.48
C ALA A 116 -6.31 8.93 13.45
N THR A 117 -6.51 10.09 12.83
CA THR A 117 -5.59 11.22 12.91
C THR A 117 -6.39 12.43 13.39
N TYR A 118 -5.79 13.25 14.25
CA TYR A 118 -6.36 14.53 14.61
C TYR A 118 -5.68 15.64 13.80
N VAL A 119 -6.49 16.49 13.17
CA VAL A 119 -6.09 17.63 12.33
C VAL A 119 -6.52 18.90 13.07
N GLY A 120 -5.68 19.32 14.00
CA GLY A 120 -5.87 20.51 14.82
C GLY A 120 -4.68 20.74 15.73
N SER A 121 -4.82 21.69 16.63
CA SER A 121 -3.83 22.00 17.65
C SER A 121 -3.83 20.93 18.74
N ALA A 122 -2.71 20.80 19.47
CA ALA A 122 -2.58 19.81 20.55
C ALA A 122 -3.59 20.01 21.70
N ASP A 123 -4.17 21.21 21.83
CA ASP A 123 -5.23 21.55 22.78
C ASP A 123 -6.65 21.16 22.31
N GLY A 124 -6.77 20.49 21.16
CA GLY A 124 -8.05 20.12 20.57
C GLY A 124 -8.76 21.28 19.85
N SER A 125 -8.10 22.43 19.67
CA SER A 125 -8.66 23.54 18.90
C SER A 125 -8.38 23.42 17.41
N LEU A 126 -9.32 23.91 16.60
CA LEU A 126 -9.12 24.09 15.16
C LEU A 126 -8.60 25.49 14.85
N SER A 127 -7.66 25.58 13.92
CA SER A 127 -7.20 26.88 13.40
C SER A 127 -8.35 27.66 12.78
N SER A 128 -8.24 29.00 12.76
CA SER A 128 -9.26 29.87 12.16
C SER A 128 -9.59 29.52 10.70
N LYS A 129 -8.58 29.08 9.92
CA LYS A 129 -8.76 28.61 8.54
C LYS A 129 -9.57 27.31 8.49
N LEU A 130 -9.28 26.33 9.36
CA LEU A 130 -10.04 25.08 9.42
C LEU A 130 -11.48 25.32 9.88
N GLN A 131 -11.70 26.23 10.83
CA GLN A 131 -13.04 26.64 11.25
C GLN A 131 -13.84 27.28 10.11
N GLN A 132 -13.19 28.07 9.23
CA GLN A 132 -13.84 28.65 8.05
C GLN A 132 -14.16 27.58 7.01
N VAL A 133 -13.22 26.69 6.70
CA VAL A 133 -13.44 25.57 5.75
C VAL A 133 -14.51 24.62 6.26
N SER A 134 -14.61 24.40 7.58
CA SER A 134 -15.68 23.60 8.18
C SER A 134 -17.07 24.11 7.84
N ARG A 135 -17.25 25.39 7.53
CA ARG A 135 -18.56 25.96 7.12
C ARG A 135 -18.92 25.61 5.68
N LEU A 136 -17.97 25.15 4.88
CA LEU A 136 -18.17 24.68 3.51
C LEU A 136 -18.55 23.19 3.46
N LEU A 137 -18.47 22.50 4.59
CA LEU A 137 -18.85 21.10 4.73
C LEU A 137 -20.30 21.01 5.22
N ASP A 138 -20.98 19.93 4.87
CA ASP A 138 -22.36 19.67 5.29
C ASP A 138 -22.51 19.53 6.82
N HIS A 139 -21.40 19.26 7.52
CA HIS A 139 -21.35 19.08 8.97
C HIS A 139 -20.11 19.75 9.58
N PRO A 140 -20.15 20.15 10.87
CA PRO A 140 -19.00 20.67 11.58
C PRO A 140 -17.84 19.67 11.56
N PHE A 141 -16.68 20.13 11.11
CA PHE A 141 -15.44 19.39 11.21
C PHE A 141 -14.88 19.60 12.61
N ASP A 142 -14.61 18.51 13.32
CA ASP A 142 -14.09 18.49 14.68
C ASP A 142 -12.57 18.25 14.73
N GLY A 143 -11.92 18.12 13.57
CA GLY A 143 -10.50 17.80 13.45
C GLY A 143 -10.21 16.32 13.41
N LEU A 144 -11.12 15.46 13.83
CA LEU A 144 -10.88 14.02 13.80
C LEU A 144 -10.91 13.52 12.34
N CYS A 145 -10.06 12.59 11.97
CA CYS A 145 -9.99 11.95 10.66
C CYS A 145 -9.93 10.45 10.88
N VAL A 146 -11.06 9.75 10.75
CA VAL A 146 -11.16 8.30 10.96
C VAL A 146 -11.31 7.59 9.62
N HIS A 147 -10.48 6.56 9.40
CA HIS A 147 -10.57 5.66 8.25
C HIS A 147 -10.68 4.22 8.73
N LYS A 148 -11.77 3.54 8.38
CA LYS A 148 -11.93 2.09 8.62
C LYS A 148 -11.01 1.34 7.65
N VAL A 149 -10.09 0.56 8.21
CA VAL A 149 -9.16 -0.26 7.44
C VAL A 149 -9.94 -1.45 6.90
N PRO A 150 -9.96 -1.68 5.58
CA PRO A 150 -10.68 -2.81 5.02
C PRO A 150 -9.98 -4.12 5.41
N LYS A 151 -10.78 -5.11 5.79
CA LYS A 151 -10.29 -6.48 5.94
C LYS A 151 -9.94 -7.05 4.56
N ILE A 152 -8.77 -7.66 4.46
CA ILE A 152 -8.33 -8.33 3.25
C ILE A 152 -8.32 -9.83 3.53
N THR A 153 -9.23 -10.53 2.86
CA THR A 153 -9.26 -11.99 2.82
C THR A 153 -8.72 -12.46 1.48
N GLY A 154 -8.07 -13.63 1.46
CA GLY A 154 -7.69 -14.31 0.21
C GLY A 154 -6.25 -14.11 -0.26
N VAL A 155 -5.37 -13.45 0.50
CA VAL A 155 -3.93 -13.37 0.15
C VAL A 155 -3.19 -14.71 0.24
N GLY A 156 -3.74 -15.70 0.94
CA GLY A 156 -3.23 -17.07 1.00
C GLY A 156 -1.81 -17.19 1.57
N GLU A 157 -1.19 -18.33 1.33
CA GLU A 157 0.26 -18.50 1.49
C GLU A 157 0.96 -17.83 0.32
N PHE A 158 2.05 -17.10 0.60
CA PHE A 158 2.83 -16.39 -0.40
C PHE A 158 4.28 -16.19 0.05
N THR A 159 5.16 -15.98 -0.92
CA THR A 159 6.54 -15.53 -0.74
C THR A 159 6.64 -14.03 -0.89
N VAL A 160 6.08 -13.48 -1.99
CA VAL A 160 6.14 -12.04 -2.28
C VAL A 160 4.76 -11.47 -2.58
N GLY A 161 4.37 -10.43 -1.85
CA GLY A 161 3.18 -9.64 -2.07
C GLY A 161 3.49 -8.17 -2.39
N LEU A 162 2.56 -7.48 -3.05
CA LEU A 162 2.67 -6.05 -3.31
C LEU A 162 1.39 -5.30 -2.95
N LEU A 163 1.52 -4.26 -2.14
CA LEU A 163 0.46 -3.31 -1.85
C LEU A 163 0.79 -1.96 -2.51
N THR A 164 -0.03 -1.57 -3.48
CA THR A 164 0.20 -0.36 -4.29
C THR A 164 -0.98 0.61 -4.29
N GLY A 165 -0.71 1.86 -4.63
CA GLY A 165 -1.69 2.94 -4.66
C GLY A 165 -1.06 4.32 -4.45
N PRO A 166 -1.83 5.40 -4.69
CA PRO A 166 -1.36 6.78 -4.52
C PRO A 166 -0.78 7.05 -3.13
N SER A 167 0.06 8.07 -3.00
CA SER A 167 0.47 8.57 -1.68
C SER A 167 -0.77 8.96 -0.87
N GLY A 168 -0.74 8.75 0.45
CA GLY A 168 -1.88 9.02 1.34
C GLY A 168 -3.05 8.02 1.29
N SER A 169 -3.02 6.98 0.44
CA SER A 169 -4.10 5.97 0.35
C SER A 169 -4.16 4.95 1.50
N GLY A 170 -3.42 5.18 2.59
CA GLY A 170 -3.40 4.30 3.77
C GLY A 170 -2.63 2.98 3.60
N LYS A 171 -1.77 2.87 2.58
CA LYS A 171 -1.01 1.65 2.25
C LYS A 171 -0.20 1.08 3.41
N THR A 172 0.67 1.92 3.96
CA THR A 172 1.56 1.64 5.09
C THR A 172 0.73 1.19 6.30
N SER A 173 -0.30 1.95 6.63
CA SER A 173 -1.16 1.67 7.78
C SER A 173 -1.92 0.35 7.63
N LEU A 174 -2.44 0.05 6.43
CA LEU A 174 -3.09 -1.21 6.12
C LEU A 174 -2.11 -2.38 6.19
N ALA A 175 -0.92 -2.26 5.59
CA ALA A 175 0.09 -3.31 5.64
C ALA A 175 0.50 -3.62 7.09
N ARG A 176 0.72 -2.59 7.91
CA ARG A 176 1.05 -2.74 9.34
C ARG A 176 -0.10 -3.31 10.16
N SER A 177 -1.35 -2.97 9.82
CA SER A 177 -2.52 -3.56 10.48
C SER A 177 -2.68 -5.05 10.16
N LEU A 178 -2.30 -5.49 8.95
CA LEU A 178 -2.44 -6.88 8.51
C LEU A 178 -1.28 -7.77 8.94
N PHE A 179 -0.06 -7.24 8.90
CA PHE A 179 1.17 -8.02 9.07
C PHE A 179 2.02 -7.54 10.26
N GLY A 180 1.55 -6.54 11.02
CA GLY A 180 2.37 -5.89 12.04
C GLY A 180 3.44 -4.98 11.43
N PRO A 181 4.13 -4.19 12.26
CA PRO A 181 5.22 -3.34 11.82
C PRO A 181 6.47 -4.15 11.48
N SER A 182 7.29 -3.65 10.57
CA SER A 182 8.65 -4.17 10.37
C SER A 182 9.50 -3.97 11.63
N PRO A 183 10.43 -4.89 11.92
CA PRO A 183 11.33 -4.75 13.04
C PRO A 183 12.17 -3.49 12.90
N ALA A 184 12.38 -2.79 14.02
CA ALA A 184 13.29 -1.67 14.05
C ALA A 184 14.73 -2.16 13.82
N THR A 185 15.52 -1.36 13.09
CA THR A 185 16.96 -1.58 12.97
C THR A 185 17.68 -0.52 13.78
N GLU A 186 18.55 -0.94 14.67
CA GLU A 186 19.43 -0.04 15.40
C GLU A 186 20.71 0.23 14.61
N TRP A 187 21.17 1.46 14.68
CA TRP A 187 22.39 1.95 14.03
C TRP A 187 23.25 2.66 15.06
N SER A 188 24.53 2.33 15.10
CA SER A 188 25.56 3.04 15.85
C SER A 188 26.19 4.11 14.97
N ASP A 189 26.33 5.32 15.51
CA ASP A 189 26.94 6.47 14.82
C ASP A 189 28.45 6.30 14.60
N GLU A 190 29.10 5.46 15.41
CA GLU A 190 30.55 5.23 15.38
C GLU A 190 30.94 4.02 14.52
N ALA A 191 29.99 3.14 14.22
CA ALA A 191 30.23 1.91 13.47
C ALA A 191 29.87 2.08 11.98
N SER A 192 30.66 1.43 11.13
CA SER A 192 30.36 1.30 9.70
C SER A 192 29.06 0.53 9.48
N VAL A 193 28.42 0.73 8.33
CA VAL A 193 27.24 -0.09 7.96
C VAL A 193 27.55 -1.59 7.95
N LEU A 194 28.77 -1.97 7.55
CA LEU A 194 29.22 -3.38 7.53
C LEU A 194 29.18 -4.05 8.90
N GLU A 195 29.58 -3.35 9.95
CA GLU A 195 29.66 -3.89 11.32
C GLU A 195 28.30 -4.25 11.92
N HIS A 196 27.21 -3.74 11.33
CA HIS A 196 25.87 -4.06 11.79
C HIS A 196 25.40 -5.45 11.32
N PHE A 197 26.01 -6.04 10.29
CA PHE A 197 25.65 -7.37 9.79
C PHE A 197 26.32 -8.47 10.62
N SER A 198 25.67 -9.63 10.75
CA SER A 198 26.21 -10.73 11.57
C SER A 198 27.50 -11.37 11.03
N SER A 199 27.84 -11.14 9.76
CA SER A 199 29.14 -11.49 9.19
C SER A 199 29.39 -10.71 7.89
N LEU A 200 30.66 -10.61 7.47
CA LEU A 200 31.02 -10.01 6.18
C LEU A 200 30.37 -10.72 4.99
N ALA A 201 30.21 -12.04 5.04
CA ALA A 201 29.55 -12.81 3.99
C ALA A 201 28.08 -12.41 3.84
N ARG A 202 27.37 -12.24 4.97
CA ARG A 202 25.99 -11.73 4.94
C ARG A 202 25.93 -10.27 4.55
N ALA A 203 26.84 -9.43 5.04
CA ALA A 203 26.93 -8.03 4.61
C ALA A 203 27.01 -7.95 3.08
N ARG A 204 27.93 -8.69 2.45
CA ARG A 204 28.05 -8.77 0.99
C ARG A 204 26.75 -9.19 0.31
N GLN A 205 26.15 -10.29 0.74
CA GLN A 205 24.92 -10.82 0.15
C GLN A 205 23.75 -9.82 0.18
N PHE A 206 23.48 -9.23 1.34
CA PHE A 206 22.30 -8.37 1.52
C PHE A 206 22.52 -6.95 1.01
N LEU A 207 23.75 -6.42 1.09
CA LEU A 207 24.09 -5.13 0.49
C LEU A 207 24.08 -5.20 -1.04
N GLU A 208 24.57 -6.28 -1.64
CA GLU A 208 24.46 -6.51 -3.09
C GLU A 208 22.99 -6.54 -3.53
N ALA A 209 22.13 -7.22 -2.77
CA ALA A 209 20.71 -7.26 -3.07
C ALA A 209 20.02 -5.88 -2.98
N ALA A 210 20.43 -5.05 -2.02
CA ALA A 210 20.01 -3.66 -1.94
C ALA A 210 20.77 -2.73 -2.89
N CYS A 211 21.68 -3.27 -3.71
CA CYS A 211 22.55 -2.54 -4.62
C CYS A 211 23.32 -1.39 -3.93
N LEU A 212 23.84 -1.63 -2.72
CA LEU A 212 24.74 -0.72 -2.03
C LEU A 212 26.18 -1.23 -2.15
N ASP A 213 27.07 -0.36 -2.64
CA ASP A 213 28.49 -0.69 -2.78
C ASP A 213 29.15 -0.94 -1.40
N LEU A 214 30.09 -1.88 -1.35
CA LEU A 214 30.79 -2.23 -0.10
C LEU A 214 31.65 -1.08 0.41
N GLY A 215 32.32 -0.34 -0.48
CA GLY A 215 33.12 0.83 -0.10
C GLY A 215 32.25 1.94 0.48
N VAL A 216 31.03 2.12 -0.03
CA VAL A 216 30.03 3.00 0.59
C VAL A 216 29.63 2.48 1.98
N ALA A 217 29.40 1.17 2.12
CA ALA A 217 29.01 0.55 3.39
C ALA A 217 30.13 0.55 4.47
N MET A 218 31.37 0.85 4.12
CA MET A 218 32.45 1.08 5.11
C MET A 218 32.27 2.37 5.89
N ARG A 219 31.39 3.28 5.44
CA ARG A 219 31.07 4.53 6.13
C ARG A 219 30.01 4.30 7.20
N PRO A 220 29.98 5.11 8.27
CA PRO A 220 28.90 5.08 9.25
C PRO A 220 27.58 5.51 8.61
N PHE A 221 26.47 4.99 9.14
CA PHE A 221 25.13 5.15 8.54
C PHE A 221 24.70 6.62 8.43
N ASN A 222 25.06 7.45 9.41
CA ASN A 222 24.74 8.87 9.44
C ASN A 222 25.44 9.68 8.31
N ALA A 223 26.58 9.22 7.81
CA ALA A 223 27.34 9.87 6.75
C ALA A 223 26.78 9.56 5.34
N LEU A 224 25.89 8.58 5.22
CA LEU A 224 25.28 8.18 3.95
C LEU A 224 24.22 9.19 3.47
N SER A 225 24.09 9.34 2.15
CA SER A 225 22.96 10.05 1.53
C SER A 225 21.63 9.37 1.83
N ALA A 226 20.51 10.06 1.62
CA ALA A 226 19.18 9.50 1.88
C ALA A 226 18.92 8.19 1.10
N GLY A 227 19.32 8.12 -0.17
CA GLY A 227 19.17 6.92 -1.00
C GLY A 227 20.12 5.78 -0.61
N GLU A 228 21.32 6.10 -0.12
CA GLU A 228 22.24 5.09 0.45
C GLU A 228 21.71 4.55 1.79
N ARG A 229 21.20 5.41 2.68
CA ARG A 229 20.55 5.01 3.93
C ARG A 229 19.36 4.10 3.68
N ALA A 230 18.49 4.42 2.72
CA ALA A 230 17.36 3.56 2.36
C ALA A 230 17.79 2.17 1.88
N ARG A 231 18.87 2.08 1.11
CA ARG A 231 19.45 0.79 0.67
C ARG A 231 20.08 0.02 1.83
N ALA A 232 20.85 0.68 2.69
CA ALA A 232 21.41 0.06 3.90
C ALA A 232 20.31 -0.47 4.82
N GLN A 233 19.25 0.30 5.01
CA GLN A 233 18.05 -0.08 5.77
C GLN A 233 17.38 -1.33 5.19
N THR A 234 17.16 -1.35 3.87
CA THR A 234 16.57 -2.50 3.16
C THR A 234 17.42 -3.75 3.34
N ALA A 235 18.74 -3.64 3.19
CA ALA A 235 19.67 -4.76 3.39
C ALA A 235 19.60 -5.33 4.81
N ARG A 236 19.56 -4.47 5.83
CA ARG A 236 19.46 -4.88 7.24
C ARG A 236 18.15 -5.57 7.57
N LEU A 237 17.03 -5.05 7.05
CA LEU A 237 15.71 -5.67 7.20
C LEU A 237 15.67 -7.07 6.58
N LEU A 238 16.21 -7.23 5.37
CA LEU A 238 16.29 -8.53 4.70
C LEU A 238 17.19 -9.51 5.46
N GLU A 239 18.35 -9.06 5.95
CA GLU A 239 19.26 -9.92 6.71
C GLU A 239 18.64 -10.38 8.03
N GLY A 240 17.99 -9.46 8.74
CA GLY A 240 17.25 -9.74 9.97
C GLY A 240 16.13 -10.76 9.76
N ALA A 241 15.31 -10.56 8.72
CA ALA A 241 14.24 -11.52 8.38
C ALA A 241 14.80 -12.89 8.01
N ALA A 242 15.88 -12.95 7.23
CA ALA A 242 16.52 -14.22 6.87
C ALA A 242 17.15 -14.95 8.06
N ARG A 243 17.67 -14.21 9.04
CA ARG A 243 18.15 -14.81 10.30
C ARG A 243 16.98 -15.40 11.10
N LEU A 244 15.86 -14.69 11.21
CA LEU A 244 14.68 -15.17 11.94
C LEU A 244 14.01 -16.38 11.26
N SER A 245 13.89 -16.37 9.93
CA SER A 245 13.33 -17.49 9.15
C SER A 245 14.04 -18.82 9.47
N SER A 246 15.38 -18.78 9.62
CA SER A 246 16.18 -19.96 9.94
C SER A 246 15.94 -20.57 11.33
N THR A 247 15.25 -19.84 12.22
CA THR A 247 14.99 -20.27 13.61
C THR A 247 13.62 -20.92 13.82
N GLN A 248 12.86 -21.19 12.75
CA GLN A 248 11.49 -21.76 12.78
C GLN A 248 10.46 -20.95 13.60
N ALA A 249 10.79 -19.73 14.01
CA ALA A 249 9.82 -18.82 14.61
C ALA A 249 8.79 -18.42 13.52
N CYS A 250 7.50 -18.58 13.81
CA CYS A 250 6.43 -18.07 12.96
C CYS A 250 6.56 -16.54 12.91
N PHE A 251 7.08 -16.01 11.79
CA PHE A 251 7.34 -14.59 11.63
C PHE A 251 6.31 -13.98 10.68
N ASN A 252 5.83 -12.79 11.05
CA ASN A 252 4.97 -12.01 10.18
C ASN A 252 5.71 -11.65 8.87
N PRO A 253 5.01 -11.42 7.76
CA PRO A 253 5.66 -10.96 6.54
C PRO A 253 6.49 -9.68 6.76
N LEU A 254 7.71 -9.64 6.22
CA LEU A 254 8.57 -8.47 6.25
C LEU A 254 7.97 -7.37 5.36
N LEU A 255 7.65 -6.20 5.94
CA LEU A 255 7.19 -5.05 5.18
C LEU A 255 8.39 -4.25 4.63
N LEU A 256 8.46 -4.12 3.30
CA LEU A 256 9.40 -3.24 2.62
C LEU A 256 8.67 -1.99 2.12
N GLU A 257 8.68 -0.95 2.93
CA GLU A 257 7.98 0.31 2.65
C GLU A 257 8.86 1.25 1.81
N GLU A 258 8.37 1.63 0.62
CA GLU A 258 8.97 2.60 -0.29
C GLU A 258 10.47 2.34 -0.60
N PHE A 259 10.90 1.07 -0.59
CA PHE A 259 12.31 0.67 -0.75
C PHE A 259 12.92 1.02 -2.12
N THR A 260 12.08 1.41 -3.08
CA THR A 260 12.48 1.84 -4.44
C THR A 260 12.26 3.35 -4.69
N SER A 261 11.88 4.12 -3.67
CA SER A 261 11.50 5.55 -3.84
C SER A 261 12.69 6.48 -4.09
N LEU A 262 13.86 6.17 -3.52
CA LEU A 262 15.06 7.04 -3.56
C LEU A 262 16.14 6.54 -4.54
N VAL A 263 15.75 5.78 -5.56
CA VAL A 263 16.64 5.21 -6.57
C VAL A 263 16.12 5.47 -7.98
N ASP A 264 16.98 5.38 -8.99
CA ASP A 264 16.53 5.40 -10.38
C ASP A 264 15.72 4.15 -10.73
N ARG A 265 14.94 4.21 -11.82
CA ARG A 265 14.00 3.13 -12.19
C ARG A 265 14.70 1.82 -12.59
N PRO A 266 15.79 1.82 -13.38
CA PRO A 266 16.58 0.61 -13.62
C PRO A 266 17.11 -0.05 -12.33
N LEU A 267 17.61 0.75 -11.39
CA LEU A 267 18.10 0.28 -10.10
C LEU A 267 16.96 -0.29 -9.24
N ALA A 268 15.79 0.36 -9.21
CA ALA A 268 14.59 -0.14 -8.54
C ALA A 268 14.21 -1.56 -9.00
N LYS A 269 14.24 -1.81 -10.32
CA LYS A 269 13.95 -3.14 -10.89
C LYS A 269 14.99 -4.19 -10.47
N ARG A 270 16.28 -3.83 -10.44
CA ARG A 270 17.36 -4.74 -9.97
C ARG A 270 17.22 -5.07 -8.49
N MET A 271 16.90 -4.08 -7.66
CA MET A 271 16.63 -4.28 -6.23
C MET A 271 15.41 -5.19 -6.03
N ALA A 272 14.31 -4.92 -6.73
CA ALA A 272 13.10 -5.75 -6.68
C ALA A 272 13.36 -7.21 -7.07
N ARG A 273 14.14 -7.44 -8.13
CA ARG A 273 14.60 -8.79 -8.52
C ARG A 273 15.39 -9.48 -7.41
N SER A 274 16.29 -8.74 -6.76
CA SER A 274 17.14 -9.27 -5.71
C SER A 274 16.34 -9.59 -4.44
N VAL A 275 15.36 -8.75 -4.11
CA VAL A 275 14.39 -9.01 -3.02
C VAL A 275 13.62 -10.29 -3.29
N ASN A 276 13.03 -10.46 -4.49
CA ASN A 276 12.32 -11.69 -4.84
C ASN A 276 13.22 -12.92 -4.70
N ARG A 277 14.42 -12.87 -5.29
CA ARG A 277 15.40 -13.97 -5.22
C ARG A 277 15.75 -14.34 -3.77
N LEU A 278 16.00 -13.34 -2.91
CA LEU A 278 16.31 -13.58 -1.51
C LEU A 278 15.11 -14.12 -0.72
N ALA A 279 13.91 -13.63 -1.03
CA ALA A 279 12.69 -14.12 -0.41
C ALA A 279 12.49 -15.60 -0.71
N VAL A 280 12.64 -16.01 -1.98
CA VAL A 280 12.59 -17.42 -2.37
C VAL A 280 13.71 -18.23 -1.72
N SER A 281 14.97 -17.76 -1.79
CA SER A 281 16.12 -18.56 -1.32
C SER A 281 16.20 -18.72 0.21
N HIS A 282 15.65 -17.78 0.97
CA HIS A 282 15.64 -17.83 2.45
C HIS A 282 14.25 -18.15 3.02
N GLY A 283 13.28 -18.51 2.17
CA GLY A 283 11.91 -18.82 2.59
C GLY A 283 11.23 -17.65 3.30
N LEU A 284 11.48 -16.42 2.87
CA LEU A 284 10.89 -15.21 3.48
C LEU A 284 9.51 -14.94 2.90
N LYS A 285 8.62 -14.45 3.77
CA LYS A 285 7.41 -13.75 3.35
C LYS A 285 7.71 -12.26 3.32
N VAL A 286 7.58 -11.62 2.16
CA VAL A 286 7.86 -10.20 1.96
C VAL A 286 6.63 -9.50 1.37
N VAL A 287 6.27 -8.35 1.93
CA VAL A 287 5.25 -7.47 1.36
C VAL A 287 5.87 -6.13 1.02
N ALA A 288 5.99 -5.84 -0.27
CA ALA A 288 6.40 -4.52 -0.73
C ALA A 288 5.21 -3.55 -0.63
N VAL A 289 5.47 -2.35 -0.13
CA VAL A 289 4.46 -1.28 -0.02
C VAL A 289 4.99 -0.07 -0.77
N SER A 290 4.33 0.30 -1.87
CA SER A 290 4.91 1.29 -2.80
C SER A 290 3.85 2.00 -3.64
N CYS A 291 4.06 3.30 -3.89
CA CYS A 291 3.30 4.02 -4.90
C CYS A 291 3.71 3.67 -6.35
N HIS A 292 4.95 3.26 -6.54
CA HIS A 292 5.48 2.82 -7.83
C HIS A 292 5.08 1.38 -8.13
N ARG A 293 4.84 1.10 -9.42
CA ARG A 293 4.42 -0.23 -9.93
C ARG A 293 5.37 -0.79 -10.99
N ASP A 294 6.30 0.02 -11.49
CA ASP A 294 7.16 -0.32 -12.63
C ASP A 294 8.11 -1.49 -12.36
N PHE A 295 8.36 -1.82 -11.10
CA PHE A 295 9.16 -2.98 -10.69
C PHE A 295 8.34 -4.27 -10.51
N ALA A 296 7.01 -4.21 -10.61
CA ALA A 296 6.10 -5.34 -10.48
C ALA A 296 5.90 -6.05 -11.83
N THR A 297 6.99 -6.63 -12.35
CA THR A 297 7.02 -7.31 -13.65
C THR A 297 7.70 -8.67 -13.55
N LYS A 298 7.56 -9.51 -14.58
CA LYS A 298 8.39 -10.71 -14.75
C LYS A 298 9.86 -10.33 -14.81
N GLY A 299 10.72 -11.11 -14.15
CA GLY A 299 12.15 -10.85 -14.00
C GLY A 299 12.51 -9.75 -12.99
N ALA A 300 11.53 -9.19 -12.27
CA ALA A 300 11.73 -8.19 -11.21
C ALA A 300 11.09 -8.68 -9.89
N LEU A 301 10.11 -7.96 -9.32
CA LEU A 301 9.54 -8.36 -8.03
C LEU A 301 8.70 -9.64 -8.09
N GLU A 302 8.04 -9.93 -9.23
CA GLU A 302 7.16 -11.10 -9.41
C GLU A 302 6.27 -11.44 -8.18
N PRO A 303 5.39 -10.51 -7.76
CA PRO A 303 4.49 -10.77 -6.64
C PRO A 303 3.45 -11.85 -6.98
N GLU A 304 3.12 -12.69 -6.00
CA GLU A 304 2.06 -13.72 -6.06
C GLU A 304 0.67 -13.11 -5.92
N TRP A 305 0.58 -12.02 -5.16
CA TRP A 305 -0.62 -11.20 -5.06
C TRP A 305 -0.27 -9.71 -5.09
N LEU A 306 -1.19 -8.93 -5.63
CA LEU A 306 -1.07 -7.48 -5.70
C LEU A 306 -2.39 -6.82 -5.33
N LEU A 307 -2.37 -5.95 -4.33
CA LEU A 307 -3.52 -5.13 -3.96
C LEU A 307 -3.35 -3.69 -4.47
N GLU A 308 -4.29 -3.25 -5.28
CA GLU A 308 -4.40 -1.86 -5.72
C GLU A 308 -5.38 -1.08 -4.82
N ARG A 309 -4.88 -0.16 -4.01
CA ARG A 309 -5.71 0.64 -3.09
C ARG A 309 -6.67 1.60 -3.76
N HIS A 310 -6.31 2.13 -4.93
CA HIS A 310 -7.16 3.09 -5.63
C HIS A 310 -8.42 2.44 -6.22
N SER A 311 -8.27 1.25 -6.79
CA SER A 311 -9.34 0.50 -7.46
C SER A 311 -10.00 -0.56 -6.56
N GLY A 312 -9.36 -0.93 -5.45
CA GLY A 312 -9.80 -2.03 -4.59
C GLY A 312 -9.62 -3.41 -5.24
N ARG A 313 -8.79 -3.54 -6.28
CA ARG A 313 -8.55 -4.82 -6.95
C ARG A 313 -7.45 -5.61 -6.23
N LEU A 314 -7.74 -6.85 -5.90
CA LEU A 314 -6.76 -7.85 -5.49
C LEU A 314 -6.51 -8.80 -6.66
N LEU A 315 -5.29 -8.79 -7.18
CA LEU A 315 -4.84 -9.64 -8.28
C LEU A 315 -3.99 -10.78 -7.73
N HIS A 316 -4.09 -11.95 -8.34
CA HIS A 316 -3.23 -13.09 -8.07
C HIS A 316 -2.49 -13.50 -9.35
N PHE A 317 -1.22 -13.86 -9.20
CA PHE A 317 -0.34 -14.25 -10.30
C PHE A 317 0.23 -15.65 -10.08
N ARG A 318 0.49 -16.35 -11.18
CA ARG A 318 1.20 -17.63 -11.17
C ARG A 318 2.70 -17.36 -10.97
N THR A 319 3.33 -18.10 -10.08
CA THR A 319 4.78 -18.03 -9.86
C THR A 319 5.54 -18.77 -10.95
N GLY A 320 6.51 -18.11 -11.60
CA GLY A 320 7.45 -18.77 -12.51
C GLY A 320 8.61 -19.50 -11.80
N TRP A 321 8.82 -19.27 -10.51
CA TRP A 321 10.01 -19.71 -9.78
C TRP A 321 9.99 -21.18 -9.34
N ALA A 322 8.83 -21.83 -9.29
CA ALA A 322 8.73 -23.27 -9.01
C ALA A 322 9.49 -24.14 -10.04
N VAL A 323 9.74 -23.61 -11.24
CA VAL A 323 10.42 -24.32 -12.34
C VAL A 323 11.95 -24.13 -12.31
N TYR A 324 12.48 -23.13 -11.61
CA TYR A 324 13.92 -22.80 -11.67
C TYR A 324 14.80 -23.61 -10.70
N ASN A 325 14.20 -24.33 -9.75
CA ASN A 325 14.91 -25.20 -8.80
C ASN A 325 15.07 -26.65 -9.26
N GLU A 326 14.53 -27.03 -10.42
CA GLU A 326 14.75 -28.36 -11.04
C GLU A 326 15.97 -28.40 -11.98
N TRP A 327 16.61 -27.26 -12.24
CA TRP A 327 17.76 -27.13 -13.16
C TRP A 327 19.07 -26.69 -12.47
N ARG A 328 19.26 -27.03 -11.20
CA ARG A 328 20.53 -26.91 -10.49
C ARG A 328 20.90 -28.17 -9.74
#